data_AF-A0A7W4JU15-F1
#
_entry.id   AF-A0A7W4JU15-F1
#
_cell.length_a   1.000
_cell.length_b   1.000
_cell.length_c   1.000
_cell.angle_alpha   90.00
_cell.angle_beta   90.00
_cell.angle_gamma   90.00
#
_symmetry.space_group_name_H-M   'P 1'
#
loop_
_entity.id
_entity.type
_entity.pdbx_description
1 polymer ?
#
loop_
_entity_poly.entity_id
_entity_poly.type
_entity_poly.pdbx_seq_one_letter_code
_entity_poly.pdbx_strand_id
1 'polypeptide(L)' 'IGTAFGPLAGRIWRIGAMGYNAMKHKVLLTLGALEAVLRQEGHALASGAAVDAARAAYEDL' A
#
# COMPACT_ATOMS: atom_id res chain seq x y z
N ILE A 1 0.09 -2.25 -18.23
CA ILE A 1 -0.55 -1.17 -17.43
C ILE A 1 -1.44 -0.38 -18.39
N GLY A 2 -2.76 -0.52 -18.27
CA GLY A 2 -3.75 -0.33 -19.36
C GLY A 2 -3.93 1.08 -19.90
N THR A 3 -4.23 1.18 -21.19
CA THR A 3 -4.11 2.34 -22.08
C THR A 3 -5.28 3.33 -22.06
N ALA A 4 -5.84 3.65 -20.89
CA ALA A 4 -6.81 4.74 -20.76
C ALA A 4 -6.57 5.48 -19.44
N PHE A 5 -5.52 6.30 -19.39
CA PHE A 5 -5.27 7.17 -18.26
C PHE A 5 -6.04 8.47 -18.46
N GLY A 6 -7.10 8.66 -17.65
CA GLY A 6 -7.88 9.90 -17.62
C GLY A 6 -7.14 11.05 -16.91
N PRO A 7 -7.85 12.11 -16.45
CA PRO A 7 -7.23 13.33 -15.94
C PRO A 7 -6.35 13.16 -14.68
N LEU A 8 -6.33 11.98 -14.08
CA LEU A 8 -5.57 11.66 -12.86
C LEU A 8 -4.27 10.87 -13.12
N ALA A 9 -3.89 10.71 -14.40
CA ALA A 9 -2.63 10.08 -14.80
C ALA A 9 -1.42 10.69 -14.07
N GLY A 10 -0.60 9.86 -13.43
CA GLY A 10 0.60 10.30 -12.72
C GLY A 10 0.36 11.09 -11.43
N ARG A 11 -0.89 11.27 -11.00
CA ARG A 11 -1.24 12.04 -9.79
C ARG A 11 -1.63 11.17 -8.61
N ILE A 12 -2.21 10.00 -8.86
CA ILE A 12 -2.73 9.11 -7.80
C ILE A 12 -2.41 7.65 -8.09
N TRP A 13 -2.42 6.86 -7.01
CA TRP A 13 -2.52 5.40 -7.08
C TRP A 13 -3.89 4.94 -6.62
N ARG A 14 -4.36 3.82 -7.18
CA ARG A 14 -5.55 3.11 -6.72
C ARG A 14 -5.11 1.74 -6.25
N ILE A 15 -5.19 1.48 -4.94
CA ILE A 15 -4.83 0.20 -4.34
C ILE A 15 -6.12 -0.51 -3.96
N GLY A 16 -6.41 -1.63 -4.63
CA GLY A 16 -7.64 -2.38 -4.42
C GLY A 16 -7.45 -3.55 -3.46
N ALA A 17 -8.24 -3.58 -2.38
CA ALA A 17 -8.39 -4.73 -1.49
C ALA A 17 -9.80 -5.34 -1.69
N MET A 18 -9.95 -6.20 -2.70
CA MET A 18 -11.26 -6.68 -3.17
C MET A 18 -11.29 -8.21 -3.29
N GLY A 19 -12.44 -8.83 -3.00
CA GLY A 19 -12.69 -10.27 -3.19
C GLY A 19 -11.64 -11.15 -2.53
N TYR A 20 -11.13 -12.14 -3.27
CA TYR A 20 -10.05 -13.03 -2.80
C TYR A 20 -8.78 -12.29 -2.35
N ASN A 21 -8.57 -11.05 -2.79
CA ASN A 21 -7.40 -10.27 -2.39
C ASN A 21 -7.63 -9.44 -1.12
N ALA A 22 -8.86 -9.34 -0.61
CA ALA A 22 -9.17 -8.70 0.66
C ALA A 22 -8.76 -9.58 1.86
N MET A 23 -7.46 -9.85 1.98
CA MET A 23 -6.88 -10.69 3.04
C MET A 23 -5.77 -9.94 3.78
N LYS A 24 -5.71 -10.11 5.10
CA LYS A 24 -4.72 -9.47 6.00
C LYS A 24 -3.28 -9.55 5.45
N HIS A 25 -2.80 -10.73 5.09
CA HIS A 25 -1.42 -10.90 4.62
C HIS A 25 -1.13 -10.13 3.31
N LYS A 26 -2.12 -9.97 2.41
CA LYS A 26 -1.95 -9.23 1.15
C LYS A 26 -1.89 -7.73 1.39
N VAL A 27 -2.68 -7.22 2.34
CA VAL A 27 -2.61 -5.82 2.79
C VAL A 27 -1.24 -5.54 3.40
N LEU A 28 -0.79 -6.37 4.35
CA LEU A 28 0.51 -6.19 5.01
C LEU A 28 1.68 -6.24 4.01
N LEU A 29 1.64 -7.19 3.06
CA LEU A 29 2.66 -7.28 2.01
C LEU A 29 2.69 -6.03 1.12
N THR A 30 1.50 -5.53 0.74
CA THR A 30 1.39 -4.35 -0.14
C THR A 30 1.95 -3.10 0.55
N LEU A 31 1.64 -2.90 1.83
CA LEU A 31 2.14 -1.77 2.62
C LEU A 31 3.67 -1.84 2.79
N GLY A 32 4.20 -3.01 3.16
CA GLY A 32 5.65 -3.20 3.30
C GLY A 32 6.41 -3.00 1.99
N ALA A 33 5.87 -3.50 0.86
CA ALA A 33 6.47 -3.32 -0.45
C ALA A 33 6.42 -1.84 -0.92
N LEU A 34 5.30 -1.15 -0.70
CA LEU A 34 5.16 0.26 -1.06
C LEU A 34 6.12 1.14 -0.25
N GLU A 35 6.24 0.91 1.07
CA GLU A 35 7.22 1.60 1.91
C GLU A 35 8.65 1.39 1.40
N ALA A 36 9.02 0.15 1.07
CA ALA A 36 10.35 -0.18 0.57
C ALA A 36 10.67 0.59 -0.72
N VAL A 37 9.76 0.60 -1.70
CA VAL A 37 9.96 1.33 -2.96
C VAL A 37 10.01 2.85 -2.73
N LEU A 38 9.09 3.41 -1.95
CA LEU A 38 9.10 4.86 -1.66
C LEU A 38 10.40 5.31 -1.00
N ARG A 39 10.94 4.50 -0.08
CA ARG A 39 12.24 4.77 0.54
C ARG A 39 13.39 4.69 -0.45
N GLN A 40 13.36 3.73 -1.39
CA GLN A 40 14.35 3.62 -2.47
C GLN A 40 14.31 4.84 -3.40
N GLU A 41 13.13 5.38 -3.66
CA GLU A 41 12.93 6.63 -4.41
C GLU A 41 13.27 7.90 -3.60
N GLY A 42 13.82 7.75 -2.39
CA GLY A 42 14.33 8.86 -1.56
C GLY A 42 13.31 9.51 -0.63
N HIS A 43 12.10 8.94 -0.48
CA HIS A 43 11.13 9.46 0.48
C HIS A 43 11.50 9.05 1.92
N ALA A 44 11.57 10.02 2.82
CA ALA A 44 11.85 9.79 4.24
C ALA A 44 10.61 9.22 4.94
N LEU A 45 10.60 7.90 5.16
CA LEU A 45 9.55 7.17 5.87
C LEU A 45 10.14 6.45 7.09
N ALA A 46 9.41 6.42 8.20
CA ALA A 46 9.76 5.61 9.36
C ALA A 46 9.61 4.12 8.98
N SER A 47 10.63 3.31 9.28
CA SER A 47 10.63 1.90 8.88
C SER A 47 9.55 1.13 9.61
N GLY A 48 8.75 0.36 8.88
CA GLY A 48 7.75 -0.55 9.44
C GLY A 48 6.47 0.13 9.95
N ALA A 49 6.43 1.47 10.03
CA ALA A 49 5.33 2.20 10.64
C ALA A 49 3.97 1.89 9.99
N ALA A 50 3.94 1.71 8.66
CA ALA A 50 2.71 1.37 7.95
C ALA A 50 2.21 -0.05 8.28
N VAL A 51 3.12 -1.02 8.41
CA VAL A 51 2.78 -2.41 8.72
C VAL A 51 2.35 -2.55 10.18
N ASP A 52 3.02 -1.86 11.10
CA ASP A 52 2.70 -1.87 12.53
C ASP A 52 1.33 -1.25 12.79
N ALA A 53 1.03 -0.09 12.17
CA ALA A 53 -0.28 0.53 12.26
C ALA A 53 -1.39 -0.39 11.70
N ALA A 54 -1.14 -1.06 10.57
CA ALA A 54 -2.09 -2.00 10.00
C ALA A 54 -2.29 -3.24 10.91
N ARG A 55 -1.24 -3.72 11.57
CA ARG A 55 -1.34 -4.83 12.53
C ARG A 55 -2.19 -4.47 13.73
N ALA A 56 -1.96 -3.30 14.33
CA ALA A 56 -2.75 -2.81 15.46
C ALA A 56 -4.24 -2.73 15.10
N ALA A 57 -4.57 -2.18 13.93
CA ALA A 57 -5.96 -2.10 13.45
C ALA A 57 -6.63 -3.48 13.25
N TYR A 58 -5.86 -4.55 13.07
CA TYR A 58 -6.39 -5.92 13.01
C TYR A 58 -6.51 -6.59 14.38
N GLU A 59 -5.82 -6.08 15.40
CA GLU A 59 -5.86 -6.60 16.78
C GLU A 59 -6.96 -5.94 17.61
N ASP A 60 -7.39 -4.74 17.22
CA ASP A 60 -8.52 -4.00 17.82
C ASP A 60 -9.92 -4.51 17.37
N LEU A 61 -10.00 -5.64 16.64
CA LEU A 61 -11.21 -6.28 16.12
C LEU A 61 -11.56 -7.55 16.88
#